data_AF-A0A833L062-F1
#
_entry.id   AF-A0A833L062-F1
#
_cell.length_a   1.000
_cell.length_b   1.000
_cell.length_c   1.000
_cell.angle_alpha   90.00
_cell.angle_beta   90.00
_cell.angle_gamma   90.00
#
_symmetry.space_group_name_H-M   'P 1'
#
loop_
_entity.id
_entity.type
_entity.pdbx_description
1 polymer ?
#
loop_
_entity_poly.entity_id
_entity_poly.type
_entity_poly.pdbx_seq_one_letter_code
_entity_poly.pdbx_strand_id
1 'polypeptide(L)'
;MPSGIVFDPVFGDLEKAMKIAAAKQSVISHNIANANTPGFEKLEFDEELNRAVRSNEKVSIEKEMAALSNNSINYASYVKILSAKLNNLKTIATQGRR
;
A
#
# COMPACT_ATOMS: atom_id res chain seq x y z
N MET A 1 2.09 0.25 -34.35
CA MET A 1 2.75 -0.56 -33.30
C MET A 1 2.48 0.11 -31.97
N PRO A 2 1.79 -0.52 -30.99
CA PRO A 2 1.55 0.12 -29.69
C PRO A 2 2.81 -0.06 -28.82
N SER A 3 3.85 0.71 -29.10
CA SER A 3 5.14 0.65 -28.41
C SER A 3 5.16 1.38 -27.05
N GLY A 4 4.01 1.51 -26.36
CA GLY A 4 3.88 2.41 -25.19
C GLY A 4 3.28 1.81 -23.91
N ILE A 5 2.78 0.56 -23.91
CA ILE A 5 1.95 0.06 -22.80
C ILE A 5 2.77 -0.65 -21.70
N VAL A 6 3.98 -1.12 -22.02
CA VAL A 6 4.84 -1.86 -21.07
C VAL A 6 5.49 -0.94 -20.03
N PHE A 7 5.59 0.37 -20.32
CA PHE A 7 6.13 1.41 -19.42
C PHE A 7 5.07 2.45 -19.08
N ASP A 8 3.83 2.01 -18.82
CA ASP A 8 2.77 2.90 -18.34
C ASP A 8 3.17 3.47 -16.97
N PRO A 9 3.27 4.81 -16.80
CA PRO A 9 3.53 5.45 -15.50
C PRO A 9 2.61 4.94 -14.39
N VAL A 10 1.36 4.58 -14.73
CA VAL A 10 0.37 4.06 -13.78
C VAL A 10 0.79 2.71 -13.18
N PHE A 11 1.58 1.89 -13.89
CA PHE A 11 2.14 0.64 -13.32
C PHE A 11 3.13 0.96 -12.19
N GLY A 12 4.03 1.92 -12.42
CA GLY A 12 4.99 2.38 -11.41
C GLY A 12 4.30 3.02 -10.21
N ASP A 13 3.24 3.81 -10.46
CA ASP A 13 2.44 4.43 -9.40
C ASP A 13 1.70 3.40 -8.55
N LEU A 14 1.14 2.35 -9.17
CA LEU A 14 0.49 1.24 -8.45
C LEU A 14 1.50 0.45 -7.62
N GLU A 15 2.67 0.14 -8.18
CA GLU A 15 3.73 -0.55 -7.42
C GLU A 15 4.17 0.29 -6.22
N LYS A 16 4.37 1.60 -6.41
CA LYS A 16 4.71 2.53 -5.32
C LYS A 16 3.60 2.57 -4.27
N ALA A 17 2.34 2.70 -4.67
CA ALA A 17 1.19 2.73 -3.77
C ALA A 17 1.05 1.42 -2.98
N MET A 18 1.28 0.27 -3.61
CA MET A 18 1.29 -1.03 -2.93
C MET A 18 2.40 -1.12 -1.88
N LYS A 19 3.62 -0.66 -2.21
CA LYS A 19 4.74 -0.61 -1.25
C LYS A 19 4.42 0.29 -0.07
N ILE A 20 3.84 1.46 -0.32
CA ILE A 20 3.39 2.40 0.72
C ILE A 20 2.33 1.75 1.61
N ALA A 21 1.31 1.12 1.03
CA ALA A 21 0.27 0.45 1.78
C ALA A 21 0.84 -0.71 2.63
N ALA A 22 1.77 -1.49 2.09
CA ALA A 22 2.45 -2.54 2.86
C ALA A 22 3.27 -1.96 4.03
N ALA A 23 3.99 -0.86 3.81
CA ALA A 23 4.75 -0.19 4.86
C ALA A 23 3.83 0.39 5.96
N LYS A 24 2.72 1.02 5.58
CA LYS A 24 1.68 1.48 6.50
C LYS A 24 1.10 0.32 7.32
N GLN A 25 0.80 -0.81 6.70
CA GLN A 25 0.31 -2.01 7.40
C GLN A 25 1.28 -2.41 8.51
N SER A 26 2.59 -2.41 8.21
CA SER A 26 3.62 -2.76 9.17
C SER A 26 3.69 -1.77 10.33
N VAL A 27 3.60 -0.46 10.06
CA VAL A 27 3.60 0.58 11.10
C VAL A 27 2.38 0.46 12.01
N ILE A 28 1.19 0.34 11.42
CA ILE A 28 -0.07 0.21 12.18
C ILE A 28 -0.05 -1.08 13.02
N SER A 29 0.42 -2.18 12.45
CA SER A 29 0.53 -3.46 13.16
C SER A 29 1.53 -3.37 14.32
N HIS A 30 2.65 -2.65 14.14
CA HIS A 30 3.62 -2.39 15.18
C HIS A 30 3.02 -1.55 16.33
N ASN A 31 2.22 -0.53 16.00
CA ASN A 31 1.50 0.26 16.98
C ASN A 31 0.51 -0.59 17.77
N ILE A 32 -0.34 -1.38 17.09
CA ILE A 32 -1.33 -2.25 17.74
C ILE A 32 -0.65 -3.23 18.71
N ALA A 33 0.43 -3.87 18.27
CA ALA A 33 1.15 -4.85 19.08
C ALA A 33 1.76 -4.24 20.35
N ASN A 34 2.19 -2.99 20.30
CA ASN A 34 2.84 -2.30 21.41
C ASN A 34 1.93 -1.30 22.15
N ALA A 35 0.65 -1.22 21.79
CA ALA A 35 -0.28 -0.23 22.34
C ALA A 35 -0.44 -0.34 23.87
N ASN A 36 -0.29 -1.55 24.41
CA ASN A 36 -0.40 -1.83 25.84
C ASN A 36 0.96 -1.85 26.56
N THR A 37 2.06 -1.56 25.86
CA THR A 37 3.41 -1.54 26.43
C THR A 37 3.65 -0.20 27.13
N PRO A 38 3.96 -0.18 28.45
CA PRO A 38 4.23 1.06 29.17
C PRO A 38 5.39 1.86 28.55
N GLY A 39 5.17 3.16 28.35
CA GLY A 39 6.19 4.06 27.76
C GLY A 39 6.35 3.94 26.24
N PHE A 40 5.52 3.16 25.56
CA PHE A 40 5.55 3.08 24.10
C PHE A 40 4.98 4.36 23.45
N GLU A 41 5.72 4.87 22.47
CA GLU A 41 5.36 6.04 21.66
C GLU A 41 4.86 5.59 20.30
N LYS A 42 3.82 6.23 19.79
CA LYS A 42 3.24 5.89 18.49
C LYS A 42 4.21 6.15 17.35
N LEU A 43 4.23 5.26 16.37
CA LEU A 43 4.84 5.50 15.07
C LEU A 43 3.78 6.03 14.10
N GLU A 44 4.07 7.15 13.47
CA GLU A 44 3.29 7.71 12.37
C GLU A 44 3.99 7.45 11.05
N PHE A 45 3.23 7.04 10.03
CA PHE A 45 3.79 6.80 8.71
C PHE A 45 3.74 8.08 7.88
N ASP A 46 4.91 8.54 7.45
CA ASP A 46 5.06 9.67 6.55
C ASP A 46 5.15 9.16 5.11
N GLU A 47 4.12 9.44 4.31
CA GLU A 47 4.05 9.03 2.89
C GLU A 47 5.02 9.82 2.01
N GLU A 48 5.22 11.09 2.29
CA GLU A 48 6.09 11.97 1.50
C GLU A 48 7.54 11.51 1.63
N LEU A 49 7.92 11.14 2.86
CA LEU A 49 9.25 10.66 3.19
C LEU A 49 9.37 9.13 3.16
N ASN A 50 8.26 8.43 2.90
CA ASN A 50 8.12 6.98 2.85
C ASN A 50 8.81 6.27 4.04
N ARG A 51 8.61 6.80 5.26
CA ARG A 51 9.27 6.31 6.48
C ARG A 51 8.36 6.41 7.70
N ALA A 52 8.67 5.65 8.74
CA ALA A 52 8.06 5.83 10.05
C ALA A 52 8.75 6.96 10.83
N VAL A 53 7.98 7.79 11.51
CA VAL A 53 8.44 8.87 12.40
C VAL A 53 7.78 8.67 13.76
N ARG A 54 8.48 8.99 14.85
CA ARG A 54 7.91 8.93 16.20
C ARG A 54 7.01 10.13 16.45
N SER A 55 5.86 9.89 17.08
CA SER A 55 4.98 10.93 17.59
C SER A 55 4.74 10.77 19.09
N ASN A 56 4.51 11.89 19.77
CA ASN A 56 4.21 11.91 21.21
C ASN A 56 2.71 11.64 21.49
N GLU A 57 2.02 10.99 20.56
CA GLU A 57 0.64 10.58 20.74
C GLU A 57 0.60 9.19 21.39
N LYS A 58 -0.35 8.97 22.31
CA LYS A 58 -0.62 7.63 22.81
C LYS A 58 -1.28 6.78 21.73
N VAL A 59 -0.87 5.52 21.64
CA VAL A 59 -1.50 4.57 20.72
C VAL A 59 -2.94 4.28 21.18
N SER A 60 -3.89 4.41 20.25
CA SER A 60 -5.28 3.99 20.45
C SER A 60 -5.56 2.78 19.56
N ILE A 61 -5.79 1.62 20.18
CA ILE A 61 -6.01 0.36 19.47
C ILE A 61 -7.18 0.47 18.48
N GLU A 62 -8.28 1.11 18.89
CA GLU A 62 -9.46 1.31 18.05
C GLU A 62 -9.14 2.11 16.77
N LYS A 63 -8.40 3.23 16.91
CA LYS A 63 -7.98 4.05 15.77
C LYS A 63 -7.03 3.29 14.85
N GLU A 64 -6.06 2.57 15.41
CA GLU A 64 -5.10 1.79 14.62
C GLU A 64 -5.80 0.64 13.89
N MET A 65 -6.76 -0.06 14.51
CA MET A 65 -7.53 -1.12 13.84
C MET A 65 -8.39 -0.56 12.70
N ALA A 66 -9.00 0.62 12.87
CA ALA A 66 -9.72 1.30 11.79
C ALA A 66 -8.77 1.67 10.64
N ALA A 67 -7.58 2.22 10.96
CA ALA A 67 -6.55 2.52 9.98
C ALA A 67 -6.04 1.26 9.25
N LEU A 68 -5.85 0.15 9.98
CA LEU A 68 -5.43 -1.14 9.44
C LEU A 68 -6.47 -1.67 8.45
N SER A 69 -7.75 -1.61 8.83
CA SER A 69 -8.87 -2.02 7.98
C SER A 69 -8.88 -1.23 6.68
N ASN A 70 -8.81 0.11 6.76
CA ASN A 70 -8.76 0.97 5.58
C ASN A 70 -7.54 0.67 4.70
N ASN A 71 -6.37 0.47 5.30
CA ASN A 71 -5.15 0.15 4.58
C ASN A 71 -5.23 -1.21 3.86
N SER A 72 -5.85 -2.21 4.51
CA SER A 72 -6.08 -3.53 3.89
C SER A 72 -7.01 -3.45 2.67
N ILE A 73 -8.05 -2.60 2.73
CA ILE A 73 -8.97 -2.36 1.61
C ILE A 73 -8.25 -1.68 0.45
N ASN A 74 -7.41 -0.67 0.74
CA ASN A 74 -6.62 0.02 -0.27
C ASN A 74 -5.64 -0.93 -0.95
N TYR A 75 -4.91 -1.74 -0.16
CA TYR A 75 -4.00 -2.75 -0.68
C TYR A 75 -4.70 -3.74 -1.61
N ALA A 76 -5.86 -4.28 -1.18
CA ALA A 76 -6.66 -5.18 -2.02
C ALA A 76 -7.12 -4.51 -3.33
N SER A 77 -7.46 -3.23 -3.27
CA SER A 77 -7.85 -2.44 -4.45
C SER A 77 -6.68 -2.27 -5.43
N TYR A 78 -5.48 -1.98 -4.96
CA TYR A 78 -4.29 -1.89 -5.82
C TYR A 78 -3.98 -3.22 -6.50
N VAL A 79 -4.06 -4.34 -5.78
CA VAL A 79 -3.90 -5.69 -6.36
C VAL A 79 -4.94 -5.96 -7.44
N LYS A 80 -6.19 -5.55 -7.22
CA LYS A 80 -7.26 -5.72 -8.21
C LYS A 80 -7.00 -4.91 -9.49
N ILE A 81 -6.56 -3.65 -9.36
CA ILE A 81 -6.23 -2.80 -10.51
C ILE A 81 -5.01 -3.36 -11.26
N LEU A 82 -3.97 -3.77 -10.54
CA LEU A 82 -2.79 -4.41 -11.11
C LEU A 82 -3.17 -5.66 -11.92
N SER A 83 -4.02 -6.51 -11.35
CA SER A 83 -4.53 -7.72 -12.02
C SER A 83 -5.30 -7.39 -13.29
N ALA A 84 -6.16 -6.35 -13.26
CA ALA A 84 -6.89 -5.90 -14.44
C ALA A 84 -5.95 -5.41 -15.56
N LYS A 85 -4.92 -4.63 -15.21
CA LYS A 85 -3.91 -4.18 -16.18
C LYS A 85 -3.12 -5.34 -16.79
N LEU A 86 -2.70 -6.32 -15.97
CA LEU A 86 -2.01 -7.52 -16.46
C LEU A 86 -2.89 -8.34 -17.41
N ASN A 87 -4.19 -8.46 -17.13
CA ASN A 87 -5.13 -9.13 -18.02
C ASN A 87 -5.26 -8.41 -19.38
N ASN A 88 -5.26 -7.08 -19.39
CA ASN A 88 -5.26 -6.30 -20.63
C ASN A 88 -3.97 -6.53 -21.43
N LEU A 89 -2.80 -6.51 -20.77
CA LEU A 89 -1.52 -6.82 -21.42
C LEU A 89 -1.51 -8.22 -22.03
N LYS A 90 -2.00 -9.22 -21.29
CA LYS A 90 -2.13 -10.60 -21.78
C LYS A 90 -3.04 -10.68 -23.00
N THR A 91 -4.16 -9.96 -22.99
CA THR A 91 -5.13 -9.94 -24.09
C THR A 91 -4.50 -9.35 -25.35
N ILE A 92 -3.82 -8.21 -25.24
CA ILE A 92 -3.13 -7.56 -26.36
C ILE A 92 -2.01 -8.43 -26.90
N ALA A 93 -1.16 -9.01 -26.03
CA ALA A 93 -0.07 -9.89 -26.44
C ALA A 93 -0.58 -11.15 -27.16
N THR A 94 -1.75 -11.67 -26.77
CA THR A 94 -2.37 -12.83 -27.42
C THR A 94 -3.01 -12.47 -28.76
N GLN A 95 -3.65 -11.29 -28.86
CA GLN A 95 -4.28 -10.80 -30.09
C GLN A 95 -3.26 -10.34 -31.15
N GLY A 96 -2.15 -9.72 -30.74
CA GLY A 96 -1.09 -9.29 -31.65
C GLY A 96 -0.22 -10.43 -32.21
N ARG A 97 -0.40 -11.66 -31.73
CA ARG A 97 0.27 -12.88 -32.24
C ARG A 97 -0.46 -13.52 -33.43
N ARG A 98 -1.65 -13.03 -33.78
CA ARG A 98 -2.45 -13.51 -34.92
C ARG A 98 -2.24 -12.66 -36.16
#